data_AF-A0AAX4J4N0-F1
#
_entry.id   AF-A0AAX4J4N0-F1
#
_cell.length_a   1.000
_cell.length_b   1.000
_cell.length_c   1.000
_cell.angle_alpha   90.00
_cell.angle_beta   90.00
_cell.angle_gamma   90.00
#
_symmetry.space_group_name_H-M   'P 1'
#
loop_
_entity.id
_entity.type
_entity.pdbx_description
1 polymer ?
#
loop_
_entity_poly.entity_id
_entity_poly.type
_entity_poly.pdbx_seq_one_letter_code
_entity_poly.pdbx_strand_id
1 'polypeptide(L)'
;MATPWPPEQLWPTHHREHATELSRHLQTAVKYIDTANGNPLNPQAVRITLIAALSLIVKLQNLPELGHLHQAIESLRAETKTANENTTRETRTIKIALQQNTVELKENTNTTRAANEAAKEAWRASELATKVVKDIKAL
;
A
#
# COMPACT_ATOMS: atom_id res chain seq x y z
N MET A 1 -50.98 -33.74 20.08
CA MET A 1 -50.37 -33.95 18.74
C MET A 1 -49.16 -33.06 18.62
N ALA A 2 -48.02 -33.60 18.21
CA ALA A 2 -46.77 -32.83 18.09
C ALA A 2 -46.88 -31.84 16.92
N THR A 3 -46.55 -30.58 17.18
CA THR A 3 -46.50 -29.53 16.16
C THR A 3 -45.47 -29.92 15.09
N PRO A 4 -45.81 -29.95 13.78
CA PRO A 4 -44.88 -30.37 12.75
C PRO A 4 -43.73 -29.36 12.63
N TRP A 5 -42.50 -29.86 12.79
CA TRP A 5 -41.25 -29.10 12.64
C TRP A 5 -40.95 -28.87 11.14
N PRO A 6 -40.17 -27.82 10.78
CA PRO A 6 -39.75 -27.66 9.39
C PRO A 6 -39.01 -28.90 8.87
N PRO A 7 -39.16 -29.23 7.57
CA PRO A 7 -38.54 -30.40 6.97
C PRO A 7 -37.01 -30.36 7.06
N GLU A 8 -36.41 -31.54 7.07
CA GLU A 8 -34.96 -31.75 7.16
C GLU A 8 -34.27 -31.18 5.92
N GLN A 9 -33.23 -30.38 6.13
CA GLN A 9 -32.57 -29.62 5.08
C GLN A 9 -31.12 -30.08 4.86
N LEU A 10 -30.70 -30.15 3.60
CA LEU A 10 -29.31 -30.45 3.24
C LEU A 10 -28.43 -29.24 3.54
N TRP A 11 -27.43 -29.43 4.40
CA TRP A 11 -26.59 -28.35 4.91
C TRP A 11 -25.38 -28.06 4.01
N PRO A 12 -25.12 -26.80 3.63
CA PRO A 12 -23.92 -26.42 2.90
C PRO A 12 -22.65 -26.58 3.75
N THR A 13 -21.53 -26.90 3.10
CA THR A 13 -20.21 -27.00 3.75
C THR A 13 -19.56 -25.64 3.95
N HIS A 14 -19.82 -24.67 3.06
CA HIS A 14 -19.23 -23.34 3.14
C HIS A 14 -19.93 -22.49 4.22
N HIS A 15 -19.14 -21.90 5.13
CA HIS A 15 -19.68 -21.29 6.35
C HIS A 15 -20.63 -20.10 6.11
N ARG A 16 -20.40 -19.25 5.10
CA ARG A 16 -21.35 -18.17 4.75
C ARG A 16 -22.66 -18.67 4.17
N GLU A 17 -22.59 -19.72 3.37
CA GLU A 17 -23.78 -20.36 2.77
C GLU A 17 -24.57 -21.09 3.85
N HIS A 18 -23.88 -21.80 4.73
CA HIS A 18 -24.45 -22.43 5.91
C HIS A 18 -25.16 -21.40 6.82
N ALA A 19 -24.52 -20.26 7.11
CA ALA A 19 -25.12 -19.19 7.90
C ALA A 19 -26.37 -18.58 7.22
N THR A 20 -26.38 -18.50 5.89
CA THR A 20 -27.52 -18.01 5.11
C THR A 20 -28.69 -19.00 5.19
N GLU A 21 -28.40 -20.29 5.02
CA GLU A 21 -29.39 -21.36 5.11
C GLU A 21 -29.96 -21.49 6.52
N LEU A 22 -29.08 -21.45 7.53
CA LEU A 22 -29.47 -21.44 8.93
C LEU A 22 -30.37 -20.24 9.26
N SER A 23 -30.03 -19.05 8.76
CA SER A 23 -30.88 -17.86 8.94
C SER A 23 -32.27 -18.04 8.33
N ARG A 24 -32.36 -18.60 7.12
CA ARG A 24 -33.64 -18.90 6.46
C ARG A 24 -34.46 -19.92 7.24
N HIS A 25 -33.80 -20.97 7.74
CA HIS A 25 -34.44 -22.01 8.53
C HIS A 25 -34.99 -21.45 9.86
N LEU A 26 -34.19 -20.67 10.60
CA LEU A 26 -34.62 -20.04 11.85
C LEU A 26 -35.75 -19.01 11.64
N GLN A 27 -35.69 -18.21 10.57
CA GLN A 27 -36.79 -17.29 10.21
C GLN A 27 -38.09 -18.05 9.93
N THR A 28 -37.99 -19.20 9.26
CA THR A 28 -39.13 -20.06 8.98
C THR A 28 -39.70 -20.64 10.27
N ALA A 29 -38.85 -21.11 11.19
CA ALA A 29 -39.26 -21.57 12.51
C ALA A 29 -39.97 -20.48 13.34
N VAL A 30 -39.47 -19.23 13.33
CA VAL A 30 -40.14 -18.08 13.98
C VAL A 30 -41.54 -17.87 13.40
N LYS A 31 -41.68 -17.86 12.06
CA LYS A 31 -42.99 -17.72 11.41
C LYS A 31 -43.94 -18.86 11.77
N TYR A 32 -43.44 -20.10 11.89
CA TYR A 32 -44.25 -21.23 12.32
C TYR A 32 -44.74 -21.06 13.76
N ILE A 33 -43.92 -20.54 14.68
CA ILE A 33 -44.35 -20.25 16.06
C ILE A 33 -45.40 -19.12 16.09
N ASP A 34 -45.23 -18.09 15.27
CA ASP A 34 -46.18 -16.98 15.19
C ASP A 34 -47.53 -17.39 14.57
N THR A 35 -47.56 -18.45 13.74
CA THR A 35 -48.77 -18.93 13.03
C THR A 35 -49.39 -20.20 13.59
N ALA A 36 -48.67 -20.98 14.41
CA ALA A 36 -49.18 -22.20 15.00
C ALA A 36 -50.11 -21.89 16.19
N ASN A 37 -51.40 -22.20 16.04
CA ASN A 37 -52.39 -22.21 17.14
C ASN A 37 -52.13 -23.30 18.22
N GLY A 38 -51.03 -24.05 18.10
CA GLY A 38 -50.62 -25.07 19.05
C GLY A 38 -49.74 -24.46 20.14
N ASN A 39 -49.91 -24.95 21.37
CA ASN A 39 -49.33 -24.39 22.59
C ASN A 39 -47.96 -25.04 22.90
N PRO A 40 -46.80 -24.49 22.47
CA PRO A 40 -45.55 -24.83 23.13
C PRO A 40 -45.62 -24.31 24.58
N LEU A 41 -45.01 -25.02 25.53
CA LEU A 41 -45.02 -24.67 26.96
C LEU A 41 -44.55 -23.23 27.25
N ASN A 42 -43.82 -22.59 26.31
CA ASN A 42 -43.49 -21.16 26.33
C ASN A 42 -43.14 -20.64 24.90
N PRO A 43 -44.13 -20.18 24.10
CA PRO A 43 -43.90 -19.72 22.72
C PRO A 43 -43.00 -18.48 22.65
N GLN A 44 -43.09 -17.60 23.65
CA GLN A 44 -42.35 -16.36 23.71
C GLN A 44 -40.86 -16.59 23.98
N ALA A 45 -40.51 -17.50 24.89
CA ALA A 45 -39.11 -17.83 25.16
C ALA A 45 -38.42 -18.41 23.91
N VAL A 46 -39.07 -19.35 23.21
CA VAL A 46 -38.53 -19.94 21.98
C VAL A 46 -38.35 -18.88 20.90
N ARG A 47 -39.32 -17.99 20.74
CA ARG A 47 -39.24 -16.87 19.78
C ARG A 47 -38.07 -15.93 20.09
N ILE A 48 -37.88 -15.53 21.35
CA ILE A 48 -36.77 -14.67 21.77
C ILE A 48 -35.42 -15.35 21.48
N THR A 49 -35.28 -16.64 21.80
CA THR A 49 -34.06 -17.40 21.53
C THR A 49 -33.74 -17.49 20.03
N LEU A 50 -34.75 -17.72 19.18
CA LEU A 50 -34.57 -17.77 17.73
C LEU A 50 -34.16 -16.41 17.15
N ILE A 51 -34.77 -15.31 17.63
CA ILE A 51 -34.40 -13.95 17.21
C ILE A 51 -32.98 -13.59 17.67
N ALA A 52 -32.59 -14.00 18.88
CA ALA A 52 -31.23 -13.83 19.38
C ALA A 52 -30.21 -14.58 18.53
N ALA A 53 -30.51 -15.83 18.15
CA ALA A 53 -29.67 -16.64 17.26
C ALA A 53 -29.53 -16.00 15.86
N LEU A 54 -30.63 -15.52 15.27
CA LEU A 54 -30.61 -14.77 14.01
C LEU A 54 -29.72 -13.53 14.09
N SER A 55 -29.83 -12.78 15.18
CA SER A 55 -29.01 -11.58 15.41
C SER A 55 -27.52 -11.90 15.48
N LEU A 56 -27.16 -13.03 16.09
CA LEU A 56 -25.78 -13.50 16.16
C LEU A 56 -25.25 -13.90 14.78
N ILE A 57 -26.03 -14.65 14.00
CA ILE A 57 -25.63 -15.08 12.65
C ILE A 57 -25.38 -13.88 11.75
N VAL A 58 -26.27 -12.89 11.75
CA VAL A 58 -26.09 -11.65 10.98
C VAL A 58 -24.80 -10.93 11.38
N LYS A 59 -24.50 -10.83 12.68
CA LYS A 59 -23.24 -10.22 13.15
C LYS A 59 -22.02 -10.98 12.63
N LEU A 60 -22.06 -12.31 12.62
CA LEU A 60 -20.95 -13.15 12.14
C LEU A 60 -20.78 -13.07 10.61
N GLN A 61 -21.87 -13.01 9.84
CA GLN A 61 -21.81 -12.87 8.38
C GLN A 61 -21.26 -11.52 7.92
N ASN A 62 -21.46 -10.48 8.74
CA ASN A 62 -20.92 -9.15 8.50
C ASN A 62 -19.43 -9.03 8.84
N LEU A 63 -18.83 -10.03 9.49
CA LEU A 63 -17.38 -10.03 9.70
C LEU A 63 -16.67 -10.23 8.36
N PRO A 64 -15.60 -9.46 8.09
CA PRO A 64 -14.77 -9.69 6.92
C PRO A 64 -14.10 -11.08 7.00
N GLU A 65 -14.00 -11.74 5.85
CA GLU A 65 -13.27 -13.00 5.70
C GLU A 65 -11.80 -12.79 6.08
N LEU A 66 -11.33 -13.53 7.08
CA LEU A 66 -9.93 -13.45 7.52
C LEU A 66 -8.95 -13.82 6.40
N GLY A 67 -9.35 -14.72 5.50
CA GLY A 67 -8.55 -15.09 4.32
C GLY A 67 -8.33 -13.93 3.35
N HIS A 68 -9.39 -13.17 3.04
CA HIS A 68 -9.27 -11.98 2.19
C HIS A 68 -8.42 -10.89 2.85
N LEU A 69 -8.57 -10.70 4.17
CA LEU A 69 -7.72 -9.76 4.92
C LEU A 69 -6.25 -10.19 4.91
N HIS A 70 -5.97 -11.48 5.11
CA HIS A 70 -4.60 -12.00 5.05
C HIS A 70 -3.97 -11.78 3.67
N GLN A 71 -4.71 -12.09 2.59
CA GLN A 71 -4.24 -11.87 1.23
C GLN A 71 -4.01 -10.38 0.94
N ALA A 72 -4.90 -9.50 1.37
CA ALA A 72 -4.74 -8.06 1.21
C ALA A 72 -3.51 -7.53 1.97
N ILE A 73 -3.27 -8.03 3.19
CA ILE A 73 -2.10 -7.68 3.99
C ILE A 73 -0.81 -8.17 3.31
N GLU A 74 -0.79 -9.39 2.78
CA GLU A 74 0.38 -9.92 2.08
C GLU A 74 0.66 -9.16 0.76
N SER A 75 -0.38 -8.79 0.00
CA SER A 75 -0.23 -7.93 -1.19
C SER A 75 0.35 -6.57 -0.82
N LEU A 76 -0.23 -5.91 0.19
CA LEU A 76 0.24 -4.60 0.67
C LEU A 76 1.69 -4.68 1.15
N ARG A 77 2.06 -5.77 1.84
CA ARG A 77 3.43 -6.02 2.27
C ARG A 77 4.38 -6.19 1.09
N ALA A 78 4.00 -6.94 0.06
CA ALA A 78 4.82 -7.14 -1.14
C ALA A 78 5.02 -5.83 -1.92
N GLU A 79 3.96 -5.04 -2.08
CA GLU A 79 4.01 -3.72 -2.73
C GLU A 79 4.91 -2.75 -1.95
N THR A 80 4.72 -2.67 -0.63
CA THR A 80 5.54 -1.81 0.25
C THR A 80 7.02 -2.20 0.20
N LYS A 81 7.33 -3.50 0.21
CA LYS A 81 8.71 -4.00 0.09
C LYS A 81 9.34 -3.57 -1.24
N THR A 82 8.62 -3.74 -2.33
CA THR A 82 9.08 -3.35 -3.68
C THR A 82 9.32 -1.85 -3.78
N ALA A 83 8.39 -1.04 -3.28
CA ALA A 83 8.53 0.42 -3.26
C ALA A 83 9.76 0.87 -2.45
N ASN A 84 9.99 0.25 -1.28
CA ASN A 84 11.16 0.53 -0.45
C ASN A 84 12.48 0.15 -1.13
N GLU A 85 12.54 -1.01 -1.78
CA GLU A 85 13.72 -1.46 -2.53
C GLU A 85 14.04 -0.52 -3.71
N ASN A 86 13.02 -0.11 -4.47
CA ASN A 86 13.16 0.86 -5.55
C ASN A 86 13.66 2.23 -5.03
N THR A 87 13.01 2.77 -4.00
CA THR A 87 13.40 4.05 -3.38
C THR A 87 14.85 4.01 -2.89
N THR A 88 15.24 2.90 -2.25
CA THR A 88 16.62 2.70 -1.78
C THR A 88 17.61 2.68 -2.95
N ARG A 89 17.27 2.01 -4.05
CA ARG A 89 18.11 1.94 -5.25
C ARG A 89 18.24 3.30 -5.93
N GLU A 90 17.15 4.02 -6.11
CA GLU A 90 17.14 5.36 -6.70
C GLU A 90 17.95 6.34 -5.86
N THR A 91 17.75 6.33 -4.53
CA THR A 91 18.52 7.15 -3.59
C THR A 91 20.02 6.87 -3.69
N ARG A 92 20.44 5.60 -3.80
CA ARG A 92 21.85 5.25 -4.01
C ARG A 92 22.37 5.77 -5.34
N THR A 93 21.58 5.67 -6.40
CA THR A 93 21.95 6.15 -7.74
C THR A 93 22.16 7.67 -7.73
N ILE A 94 21.24 8.42 -7.12
CA ILE A 94 21.35 9.87 -6.94
C ILE A 94 22.61 10.22 -6.14
N LYS A 95 22.88 9.50 -5.05
CA LYS A 95 24.09 9.73 -4.24
C LYS A 95 25.37 9.56 -5.06
N ILE A 96 25.46 8.52 -5.89
CA ILE A 96 26.62 8.28 -6.75
C ILE A 96 26.76 9.40 -7.78
N ALA A 97 25.68 9.79 -8.46
CA ALA A 97 25.69 10.87 -9.43
C ALA A 97 26.13 12.21 -8.79
N LEU A 98 25.68 12.51 -7.57
CA LEU A 98 26.10 13.70 -6.84
C LEU A 98 27.60 13.68 -6.50
N GLN A 99 28.14 12.52 -6.10
CA GLN A 99 29.58 12.36 -5.85
C GLN A 99 30.39 12.60 -7.13
N GLN A 100 29.94 12.06 -8.27
CA GLN A 100 30.58 12.26 -9.57
C GLN A 100 30.54 13.74 -9.98
N ASN A 101 29.37 14.38 -9.93
CA ASN A 101 29.22 15.80 -10.24
C ASN A 101 30.11 16.68 -9.36
N THR A 102 30.31 16.32 -8.08
CA THR A 102 31.21 17.05 -7.17
C THR A 102 32.67 16.95 -7.62
N VAL A 103 33.10 15.78 -8.10
CA VAL A 103 34.45 15.58 -8.65
C VAL A 103 34.63 16.39 -9.93
N GLU A 104 33.69 16.28 -10.87
CA GLU A 104 33.73 17.02 -12.14
C GLU A 104 33.73 18.54 -11.93
N LEU A 105 32.93 19.05 -10.99
CA LEU A 105 32.92 20.48 -10.66
C LEU A 105 34.27 20.95 -10.13
N LYS A 106 34.92 20.16 -9.26
CA LYS A 106 36.24 20.48 -8.72
C LYS A 106 37.30 20.49 -9.82
N GLU A 107 37.25 19.53 -10.73
CA GLU A 107 38.13 19.46 -11.90
C GLU A 107 37.93 20.67 -12.82
N ASN A 108 36.70 20.97 -13.20
CA ASN A 108 36.36 22.14 -14.03
C ASN A 108 36.82 23.45 -13.40
N THR A 109 36.67 23.59 -12.08
CA THR A 109 37.15 24.77 -11.35
C THR A 109 38.67 24.90 -11.43
N ASN A 110 39.40 23.79 -11.25
CA ASN A 110 40.86 23.78 -11.37
C ASN A 110 41.33 24.11 -12.80
N THR A 111 40.68 23.53 -13.81
CA THR A 111 40.99 23.79 -15.22
C THR A 111 40.74 25.26 -15.58
N THR A 112 39.61 25.82 -15.12
CA THR A 112 39.29 27.25 -15.32
C THR A 112 40.34 28.15 -14.67
N ARG A 113 40.78 27.82 -13.45
CA ARG A 113 41.85 28.56 -12.77
C ARG A 113 43.17 28.49 -13.53
N ALA A 114 43.55 27.30 -14.00
CA ALA A 114 44.78 27.12 -14.79
C ALA A 114 44.74 27.91 -16.11
N ALA A 115 43.61 27.87 -16.82
CA ALA A 115 43.42 28.64 -18.05
C ALA A 115 43.51 30.16 -17.79
N ASN A 116 42.96 30.64 -16.69
CA ASN A 116 43.01 32.06 -16.33
C ASN A 116 44.44 32.52 -16.01
N GLU A 117 45.22 31.72 -15.28
CA GLU A 117 46.64 32.04 -15.03
C GLU A 117 47.45 32.04 -16.33
N ALA A 118 47.25 31.04 -17.20
CA ALA A 118 47.92 30.98 -18.50
C ALA A 118 47.58 32.20 -19.39
N ALA A 119 46.32 32.63 -19.39
CA ALA A 119 45.89 33.83 -20.12
C ALA A 119 46.56 35.11 -19.59
N LYS A 120 46.70 35.21 -18.26
CA LYS A 120 47.38 36.34 -17.61
C LYS A 120 48.87 36.37 -17.93
N GLU A 121 49.54 35.22 -17.93
CA GLU A 121 50.94 35.10 -18.36
C GLU A 121 51.13 35.48 -19.83
N ALA A 122 50.27 34.97 -20.72
CA ALA A 122 50.30 35.32 -22.14
C ALA A 122 50.09 36.82 -22.38
N TRP A 123 49.19 37.45 -21.63
CA TRP A 123 48.97 38.90 -21.68
C TRP A 123 50.23 39.68 -21.29
N ARG A 124 50.90 39.29 -20.20
CA ARG A 124 52.15 39.92 -19.75
C ARG A 124 53.28 39.74 -20.76
N ALA A 125 53.40 38.56 -21.37
CA ALA A 125 54.37 38.29 -22.41
C ALA A 125 54.13 39.18 -23.65
N SER A 126 52.87 39.34 -24.07
CA SER A 126 52.48 40.23 -25.15
C SER A 126 52.82 41.70 -24.83
N GLU A 127 52.50 42.17 -23.63
CA GLU A 127 52.84 43.53 -23.18
C GLU A 127 54.35 43.78 -23.26
N LEU A 128 55.16 42.85 -22.75
CA LEU A 128 56.62 42.95 -22.80
C LEU A 128 57.16 42.93 -24.23
N ALA A 129 56.64 42.05 -25.10
CA ALA A 129 57.01 42.01 -26.50
C ALA A 129 56.70 43.34 -27.22
N THR A 130 55.52 43.94 -26.99
CA THR A 130 55.18 45.24 -27.58
C THR A 130 56.10 46.37 -27.10
N LYS A 131 56.54 46.32 -25.84
CA LYS A 131 57.47 47.31 -25.29
C LYS A 131 58.84 47.20 -25.95
N VAL A 132 59.39 45.98 -26.06
CA VAL A 132 60.66 45.71 -26.75
C VAL A 132 60.61 46.19 -28.22
N VAL A 133 59.50 45.91 -28.93
CA VAL A 133 59.33 46.38 -30.33
C VAL A 133 59.34 47.90 -30.42
N LYS A 134 58.69 48.61 -29.48
CA LYS A 134 58.73 50.08 -29.44
C LYS A 134 60.14 50.60 -29.16
N ASP A 135 60.85 50.00 -28.21
CA ASP A 135 62.21 50.41 -27.84
C ASP A 135 63.19 50.22 -29.02
N ILE A 136 63.06 49.12 -29.78
CA ILE A 136 63.86 48.87 -31.00
C ILE A 136 63.60 49.93 -32.08
N LYS A 137 62.34 50.36 -32.25
CA LYS A 137 61.98 51.36 -33.27
C LYS A 137 62.45 52.79 -32.92
N ALA A 138 62.85 53.03 -31.68
CA ALA A 138 63.33 54.32 -31.19
C ALA A 138 64.86 54.48 -31.23
N LEU A 139 65.59 53.41 -31.61
CA LEU A 139 67.03 53.39 -31.89
C LEU A 139 67.30 53.72 -33.37
#